data_AF-A0A7W2LRN4-F1
#
_entry.id   AF-A0A7W2LRN4-F1
#
_cell.length_a   1.000
_cell.length_b   1.000
_cell.length_c   1.000
_cell.angle_alpha   90.00
_cell.angle_beta   90.00
_cell.angle_gamma   90.00
#
_symmetry.space_group_name_H-M   'P 1'
#
loop_
_entity.id
_entity.type
_entity.pdbx_description
1 polymer ?
#
loop_
_entity_poly.entity_id
_entity_poly.type
_entity_poly.pdbx_seq_one_letter_code
_entity_poly.pdbx_strand_id
1 'polypeptide(L)'
;MKLSDLWPRAGAGKPATPVLSVTVTKRAGAEQPVATGNTPASICAPRGPAELPATLAECEVLEEVLCRDAIRLECQIGQAKAKAVTEGQYADANWYHRAKAALKHINRDRQRLMQHMKALRVEARRNCPAWQARDKAILRELNARVPKEVFDECVRVVDEELEMVR
;
A
#
# COMPACT_ATOMS: atom_id res chain seq x y z
N MET A 1 -33.93 -8.36 -13.63
CA MET A 1 -34.15 -7.09 -12.88
C MET A 1 -33.29 -6.02 -13.52
N LYS A 2 -33.85 -4.85 -13.86
CA LYS A 2 -33.13 -3.76 -14.53
C LYS A 2 -32.54 -2.81 -13.49
N LEU A 3 -31.23 -2.62 -13.51
CA LEU A 3 -30.46 -1.79 -12.57
C LEU A 3 -30.74 -0.28 -12.69
N SER A 4 -31.49 0.14 -13.71
CA SER A 4 -31.84 1.54 -14.00
C SER A 4 -32.86 2.15 -13.03
N ASP A 5 -33.55 1.32 -12.24
CA ASP A 5 -34.62 1.77 -11.34
C ASP A 5 -34.08 2.24 -9.97
N LEU A 6 -32.76 2.14 -9.75
CA LEU A 6 -32.09 2.45 -8.47
C LEU A 6 -31.52 3.87 -8.38
N TRP A 7 -31.72 4.73 -9.38
CA TRP A 7 -31.25 6.12 -9.34
C TRP A 7 -32.40 7.13 -9.47
N PRO A 8 -32.46 8.17 -8.61
CA PRO A 8 -33.46 9.23 -8.75
C PRO A 8 -33.24 9.99 -10.05
N ARG A 9 -34.29 10.07 -10.87
CA ARG A 9 -34.33 10.90 -12.08
C ARG A 9 -34.26 12.36 -11.68
N ALA A 10 -33.19 13.06 -12.08
CA ALA A 10 -33.09 14.51 -11.91
C ALA A 10 -34.30 15.19 -12.60
N GLY A 11 -35.15 15.86 -11.82
CA GLY A 11 -36.18 16.76 -12.34
C GLY A 11 -37.63 16.54 -11.92
N ALA A 12 -37.95 15.57 -11.05
CA ALA A 12 -39.32 15.36 -10.57
C ALA A 12 -39.49 15.71 -9.09
N GLY A 13 -40.14 16.85 -8.82
CA GLY A 13 -40.88 17.11 -7.58
C GLY A 13 -40.04 17.59 -6.40
N LYS A 14 -40.20 18.87 -6.03
CA LYS A 14 -39.79 19.41 -4.72
C LYS A 14 -40.63 18.76 -3.60
N PRO A 15 -40.02 18.26 -2.52
CA PRO A 15 -40.63 18.28 -1.20
C PRO A 15 -39.98 19.36 -0.32
N ALA A 16 -40.76 19.87 0.60
CA ALA A 16 -40.52 21.07 1.41
C ALA A 16 -39.19 21.07 2.17
N THR A 17 -38.57 22.25 2.25
CA THR A 17 -37.43 22.59 3.11
C THR A 17 -37.78 22.42 4.59
N PRO A 18 -37.09 21.55 5.35
CA PRO A 18 -37.03 21.71 6.80
C PRO A 18 -36.05 22.83 7.13
N VAL A 19 -36.56 23.93 7.68
CA VAL A 19 -35.75 24.99 8.29
C VAL A 19 -35.12 24.42 9.56
N LEU A 20 -33.83 24.07 9.51
CA LEU A 20 -33.03 23.78 10.69
C LEU A 20 -32.34 25.08 11.12
N SER A 21 -32.95 25.80 12.05
CA SER A 21 -32.33 26.94 12.72
C SER A 21 -31.26 26.44 13.70
N VAL A 22 -30.00 26.47 13.28
CA VAL A 22 -28.84 26.21 14.15
C VAL A 22 -28.40 27.54 14.78
N THR A 23 -28.65 27.67 16.08
CA THR A 23 -28.14 28.79 16.88
C THR A 23 -26.68 28.51 17.23
N VAL A 24 -25.74 29.23 16.61
CA VAL A 24 -24.31 29.16 16.96
C VAL A 24 -24.04 30.19 18.07
N THR A 25 -23.86 29.72 19.30
CA THR A 25 -23.40 30.55 20.40
C THR A 25 -21.89 30.79 20.26
N LYS A 26 -21.52 32.04 19.97
CA LYS A 26 -20.13 32.53 19.91
C LYS A 26 -19.51 32.48 21.32
N ARG A 27 -18.56 31.58 21.55
CA ARG A 27 -17.67 31.66 22.73
C ARG A 27 -16.50 32.57 22.38
N ALA A 28 -16.48 33.75 22.99
CA ALA A 28 -15.31 34.62 23.03
C ALA A 28 -14.28 34.05 24.02
N GLY A 29 -13.00 34.21 23.70
CA GLY A 29 -11.90 34.18 24.67
C GLY A 29 -10.99 32.97 24.62
N ALA A 30 -9.82 33.19 24.00
CA ALA A 30 -8.48 32.70 24.34
C ALA A 30 -8.35 31.28 24.94
N GLU A 31 -7.70 30.40 24.18
CA GLU A 31 -6.35 29.94 24.52
C GLU A 31 -5.73 29.23 23.31
N GLN A 32 -4.48 29.58 23.06
CA GLN A 32 -3.62 29.17 21.97
C GLN A 32 -3.13 27.73 22.26
N PRO A 33 -3.43 26.71 21.45
CA PRO A 33 -2.75 25.44 21.61
C PRO A 33 -1.38 25.56 20.95
N VAL A 34 -0.35 25.52 21.79
CA VAL A 34 1.04 25.27 21.40
C VAL A 34 1.05 24.01 20.53
N ALA A 35 1.38 24.19 19.25
CA ALA A 35 1.54 23.11 18.28
C ALA A 35 2.80 22.31 18.62
N THR A 36 2.67 21.36 19.55
CA THR A 36 3.66 20.32 19.78
C THR A 36 3.39 19.16 18.85
N GLY A 37 4.31 18.92 17.91
CA GLY A 37 4.53 17.61 17.29
C GLY A 37 3.85 17.38 15.94
N ASN A 38 4.70 17.28 14.91
CA ASN A 38 4.45 16.64 13.60
C ASN A 38 3.59 17.41 12.59
N THR A 39 4.06 18.59 12.21
CA THR A 39 3.84 19.05 10.82
C THR A 39 4.47 18.00 9.89
N PRO A 40 3.73 17.30 9.03
CA PRO A 40 4.34 16.40 8.07
C PRO A 40 5.25 17.26 7.19
N ALA A 41 6.55 16.93 7.20
CA ALA A 41 7.57 17.60 6.40
C ALA A 41 7.03 17.85 4.99
N SER A 42 7.27 19.05 4.46
CA SER A 42 6.85 19.46 3.12
C SER A 42 7.08 18.33 2.12
N ILE A 43 5.99 17.77 1.58
CA ILE A 43 6.02 16.54 0.76
C ILE A 43 6.66 16.78 -0.62
N CYS A 44 7.04 18.03 -0.89
CA CYS A 44 7.83 18.43 -2.06
C CYS A 44 9.35 18.40 -1.80
N ALA A 45 9.80 18.02 -0.60
CA ALA A 45 11.21 17.79 -0.33
C ALA A 45 11.67 16.49 -1.03
N PRO A 46 12.86 16.46 -1.65
CA PRO A 46 13.44 15.24 -2.20
C PRO A 46 13.52 14.18 -1.09
N ARG A 47 12.72 13.12 -1.21
CA ARG A 47 12.74 12.00 -0.28
C ARG A 47 13.69 10.95 -0.83
N GLY A 48 14.66 10.54 -0.01
CA GLY A 48 15.45 9.34 -0.28
C GLY A 48 14.56 8.09 -0.28
N PRO A 49 15.08 6.94 -0.75
CA PRO A 49 14.32 5.69 -0.72
C PRO A 49 13.86 5.39 0.71
N ALA A 50 12.58 5.07 0.89
CA ALA A 50 12.07 4.71 2.22
C ALA A 50 12.82 3.49 2.78
N GLU A 51 13.12 3.53 4.08
CA GLU A 51 13.64 2.39 4.82
C GLU A 51 12.56 1.32 4.93
N LEU A 52 12.95 0.06 4.70
CA LEU A 52 12.02 -1.07 4.71
C LEU A 52 11.93 -1.64 6.13
N PRO A 53 10.72 -1.66 6.75
CA PRO A 53 10.55 -2.14 8.13
C PRO A 53 10.85 -3.63 8.28
N ALA A 54 11.21 -4.06 9.49
CA ALA A 54 11.57 -5.45 9.75
C ALA A 54 10.34 -6.35 9.96
N THR A 55 9.20 -5.79 10.39
CA THR A 55 8.00 -6.57 10.70
C THR A 55 6.89 -6.37 9.68
N LEU A 56 6.02 -7.38 9.53
CA LEU A 56 4.86 -7.29 8.64
C LEU A 56 3.88 -6.19 9.07
N ALA A 57 3.66 -6.02 10.38
CA ALA A 57 2.76 -5.01 10.91
C ALA A 57 3.26 -3.59 10.60
N GLU A 58 4.56 -3.32 10.77
CA GLU A 58 5.15 -2.03 10.40
C GLU A 58 5.12 -1.80 8.88
N CYS A 59 5.28 -2.88 8.09
CA CYS A 59 5.15 -2.79 6.64
C CYS A 59 3.73 -2.40 6.20
N GLU A 60 2.68 -2.93 6.85
CA GLU A 60 1.29 -2.56 6.57
C GLU A 60 1.02 -1.08 6.87
N VAL A 61 1.52 -0.57 7.99
CA VAL A 61 1.42 0.86 8.33
C VAL A 61 2.14 1.72 7.29
N LEU A 62 3.36 1.33 6.87
CA LEU A 62 4.08 2.06 5.83
C LEU A 62 3.35 2.01 4.48
N GLU A 63 2.74 0.88 4.13
CA GLU A 63 1.94 0.74 2.92
C GLU A 63 0.76 1.71 2.92
N GLU A 64 0.02 1.81 4.03
CA GLU A 64 -1.10 2.74 4.18
C GLU A 64 -0.66 4.20 4.00
N VAL A 65 0.47 4.58 4.60
CA VAL A 65 1.04 5.93 4.48
C VAL A 65 1.40 6.23 3.02
N LEU A 66 2.13 5.32 2.36
CA LEU A 66 2.54 5.50 0.96
C LEU A 66 1.32 5.54 0.01
N CYS A 67 0.28 4.74 0.27
CA CYS A 67 -0.95 4.77 -0.51
C CYS A 67 -1.70 6.09 -0.33
N ARG A 68 -1.82 6.57 0.91
CA ARG A 68 -2.46 7.85 1.22
C ARG A 68 -1.74 9.01 0.53
N ASP A 69 -0.42 9.04 0.60
CA ASP A 69 0.39 10.08 -0.02
C ASP A 69 0.33 10.05 -1.55
N ALA A 70 0.33 8.86 -2.15
CA ALA A 70 0.16 8.69 -3.59
C ALA A 70 -1.20 9.24 -4.06
N ILE A 71 -2.30 8.81 -3.43
CA ILE A 71 -3.66 9.27 -3.74
C ILE A 71 -3.74 10.80 -3.61
N ARG A 72 -3.16 11.36 -2.55
CA ARG A 72 -3.17 12.80 -2.32
C ARG A 72 -2.46 13.56 -3.44
N LEU A 73 -1.27 13.12 -3.84
CA LEU A 73 -0.51 13.75 -4.92
C LEU A 73 -1.20 13.59 -6.27
N GLU A 74 -1.78 12.41 -6.56
CA GLU A 74 -2.55 12.17 -7.78
C GLU A 74 -3.75 13.11 -7.87
N CYS A 75 -4.50 13.28 -6.78
CA CYS A 75 -5.61 14.22 -6.70
C CYS A 75 -5.15 15.67 -6.92
N GLN A 76 -4.06 16.10 -6.29
CA GLN A 76 -3.51 17.46 -6.47
C GLN A 76 -3.08 17.72 -7.93
N ILE A 77 -2.36 16.77 -8.52
CA ILE A 77 -1.95 16.83 -9.93
C ILE A 77 -3.18 16.84 -10.86
N GLY A 78 -4.19 16.01 -10.56
CA GLY A 78 -5.43 15.94 -11.30
C GLY A 78 -6.21 17.26 -11.26
N GLN A 79 -6.35 17.86 -10.08
CA GLN A 79 -7.00 19.16 -9.90
C GLN A 79 -6.24 20.27 -10.63
N ALA A 80 -4.91 20.30 -10.56
CA ALA A 80 -4.10 21.26 -11.29
C ALA A 80 -4.28 21.15 -12.82
N LYS A 81 -4.34 19.92 -13.35
CA LYS A 81 -4.64 19.68 -14.77
C LYS A 81 -6.05 20.13 -15.15
N ALA A 82 -7.04 19.84 -14.31
CA ALA A 82 -8.42 20.24 -14.55
C ALA A 82 -8.53 21.76 -14.64
N LYS A 83 -7.96 22.50 -13.68
CA LYS A 83 -7.92 23.97 -13.68
C LYS A 83 -7.24 24.55 -14.91
N ALA A 84 -6.15 23.93 -15.37
CA ALA A 84 -5.48 24.37 -16.60
C ALA A 84 -6.40 24.26 -17.83
N VAL A 85 -7.21 23.20 -17.90
CA VAL A 85 -8.15 22.98 -19.01
C VAL A 85 -9.40 23.87 -18.89
N THR A 86 -9.98 24.00 -17.71
CA THR A 86 -11.27 24.70 -17.51
C THR A 86 -11.13 26.21 -17.36
N GLU A 87 -10.06 26.66 -16.70
CA GLU A 87 -9.87 28.06 -16.33
C GLU A 87 -8.67 28.70 -17.06
N GLY A 88 -7.90 27.91 -17.82
CA GLY A 88 -6.64 28.37 -18.44
C GLY A 88 -5.53 28.65 -17.42
N GLN A 89 -5.73 28.31 -16.15
CA GLN A 89 -4.78 28.56 -15.07
C GLN A 89 -3.82 27.39 -14.90
N TYR A 90 -2.62 27.55 -15.43
CA TYR A 90 -1.56 26.56 -15.28
C TYR A 90 -0.94 26.62 -13.89
N ALA A 91 -0.71 25.45 -13.29
CA ALA A 91 0.07 25.35 -12.07
C ALA A 91 1.55 25.67 -12.35
N ASP A 92 2.27 26.08 -11.31
CA ASP A 92 3.72 26.29 -11.37
C ASP A 92 4.43 25.04 -11.92
N ALA A 93 5.26 25.23 -12.94
CA ALA A 93 5.94 24.13 -13.63
C ALA A 93 6.89 23.38 -12.68
N ASN A 94 7.61 24.11 -11.82
CA ASN A 94 8.53 23.52 -10.86
C ASN A 94 7.80 22.67 -9.82
N TRP A 95 6.66 23.13 -9.32
CA TRP A 95 5.76 22.35 -8.47
C TRP A 95 5.26 21.10 -9.20
N TYR A 96 4.78 21.22 -10.45
CA TYR A 96 4.22 20.09 -11.19
C TYR A 96 5.27 18.99 -11.44
N HIS A 97 6.47 19.36 -11.85
CA HIS A 97 7.56 18.40 -12.04
C HIS A 97 7.99 17.75 -10.73
N ARG A 98 8.09 18.51 -9.63
CA ARG A 98 8.38 17.96 -8.30
C ARG A 98 7.30 17.01 -7.82
N ALA A 99 6.03 17.35 -8.00
CA ALA A 99 4.90 16.51 -7.62
C ALA A 99 4.90 15.18 -8.39
N LYS A 100 5.17 15.21 -9.71
CA LYS A 100 5.29 13.98 -10.51
C LYS A 100 6.51 13.13 -10.11
N ALA A 101 7.64 13.76 -9.80
CA ALA A 101 8.84 13.05 -9.34
C ALA A 101 8.58 12.39 -7.98
N ALA A 102 7.98 13.11 -7.02
CA ALA A 102 7.59 12.57 -5.73
C ALA A 102 6.65 11.36 -5.88
N LEU A 103 5.63 11.47 -6.73
CA LEU A 103 4.71 10.36 -7.02
C LEU A 103 5.43 9.13 -7.60
N LYS A 104 6.40 9.34 -8.51
CA LYS A 104 7.24 8.26 -9.05
C LYS A 104 8.01 7.54 -7.96
N HIS A 105 8.63 8.27 -7.03
CA HIS A 105 9.39 7.70 -5.92
C HIS A 105 8.49 6.94 -4.94
N ILE A 106 7.33 7.49 -4.59
CA ILE A 106 6.35 6.80 -3.75
C ILE A 106 5.90 5.48 -4.39
N ASN A 107 5.59 5.48 -5.69
CA ASN A 107 5.18 4.25 -6.38
C ASN A 107 6.33 3.23 -6.48
N ARG A 108 7.58 3.69 -6.61
CA ARG A 108 8.77 2.83 -6.53
C ARG A 108 8.90 2.19 -5.15
N ASP A 109 8.70 2.96 -4.09
CA ASP A 109 8.78 2.46 -2.71
C ASP A 109 7.64 1.49 -2.38
N ARG A 110 6.41 1.75 -2.86
CA ARG A 110 5.30 0.79 -2.77
C ARG A 110 5.65 -0.55 -3.42
N GLN A 111 6.24 -0.52 -4.60
CA GLN A 111 6.68 -1.73 -5.29
C GLN A 111 7.74 -2.50 -4.49
N ARG A 112 8.74 -1.79 -3.94
CA ARG A 112 9.78 -2.38 -3.08
C ARG A 112 9.18 -2.99 -1.82
N LEU A 113 8.24 -2.29 -1.19
CA LEU A 113 7.55 -2.75 0.01
C LEU A 113 6.74 -4.03 -0.23
N MET A 114 6.01 -4.12 -1.34
CA MET A 114 5.28 -5.36 -1.69
C MET A 114 6.20 -6.57 -1.83
N GLN A 115 7.36 -6.39 -2.47
CA GLN A 115 8.36 -7.45 -2.61
C GLN A 115 8.93 -7.85 -1.24
N HIS A 116 9.23 -6.87 -0.40
CA HIS A 116 9.72 -7.08 0.96
C HIS A 116 8.72 -7.82 1.84
N MET A 117 7.45 -7.41 1.85
CA MET A 117 6.37 -8.09 2.57
C MET A 117 6.17 -9.53 2.10
N LYS A 118 6.33 -9.79 0.79
CA LYS A 118 6.30 -11.16 0.26
C LYS A 118 7.46 -11.99 0.83
N ALA A 119 8.67 -11.44 0.88
CA ALA A 119 9.83 -12.12 1.47
C ALA A 119 9.62 -12.43 2.96
N LEU A 120 9.18 -11.44 3.75
CA LEU A 120 8.87 -11.61 5.16
C LEU A 120 7.81 -12.68 5.42
N ARG A 121 6.76 -12.76 4.59
CA ARG A 121 5.74 -13.83 4.70
C ARG A 121 6.31 -15.21 4.41
N VAL A 122 7.23 -15.32 3.44
CA VAL A 122 7.91 -16.59 3.13
C VAL A 122 8.84 -17.00 4.28
N GLU A 123 9.60 -16.06 4.82
CA GLU A 123 10.49 -16.30 5.97
C GLU A 123 9.70 -16.69 7.23
N ALA A 124 8.62 -15.98 7.53
CA ALA A 124 7.73 -16.31 8.65
C ALA A 124 7.16 -17.74 8.51
N ARG A 125 6.81 -18.16 7.29
CA ARG A 125 6.35 -19.53 7.02
C ARG A 125 7.47 -20.56 7.22
N ARG A 126 8.67 -20.31 6.70
CA ARG A 126 9.84 -21.19 6.85
C ARG A 126 10.23 -21.38 8.32
N ASN A 127 10.08 -20.33 9.13
CA ASN A 127 10.40 -20.34 10.55
C ASN A 127 9.25 -20.83 11.44
N CYS A 128 8.07 -21.13 10.86
CA CYS A 128 6.93 -21.62 11.62
C CYS A 128 7.17 -23.05 12.11
N PRO A 129 7.18 -23.31 13.44
CA PRO A 129 7.47 -24.64 13.97
C PRO A 129 6.48 -25.71 13.50
N ALA A 130 5.21 -25.35 13.29
CA ALA A 130 4.20 -26.27 12.77
C ALA A 130 4.51 -26.71 11.34
N TRP A 131 5.00 -25.80 10.50
CA TRP A 131 5.37 -26.10 9.12
C TRP A 131 6.63 -26.98 9.07
N GLN A 132 7.64 -26.65 9.88
CA GLN A 132 8.83 -27.48 10.03
C GLN A 132 8.53 -28.87 10.60
N ALA A 133 7.62 -28.98 11.57
CA ALA A 133 7.20 -30.25 12.15
C ALA A 133 6.47 -31.11 11.12
N ARG A 134 5.58 -30.50 10.33
CA ARG A 134 4.89 -31.17 9.22
C ARG A 134 5.88 -31.67 8.17
N ASP A 135 6.81 -30.85 7.72
CA ASP A 135 7.81 -31.26 6.73
C ASP A 135 8.70 -32.39 7.24
N LYS A 136 9.15 -32.32 8.50
CA LYS A 136 9.88 -33.41 9.15
C LYS A 136 9.06 -34.69 9.22
N ALA A 137 7.76 -34.61 9.50
CA ALA A 137 6.88 -35.77 9.54
C ALA A 137 6.70 -36.40 8.14
N ILE A 138 6.52 -35.57 7.10
CA ILE A 138 6.44 -36.03 5.71
C ILE A 138 7.73 -36.74 5.31
N LEU A 139 8.90 -36.14 5.60
CA LEU A 139 10.18 -36.75 5.28
C LEU A 139 10.38 -38.09 6.00
N ARG A 140 9.95 -38.21 7.25
CA ARG A 140 9.99 -39.49 7.97
C ARG A 140 9.11 -40.56 7.31
N GLU A 141 7.89 -40.18 6.91
CA GLU A 141 6.96 -41.11 6.27
C GLU A 141 7.44 -41.53 4.88
N LEU A 142 8.02 -40.59 4.11
CA LEU A 142 8.66 -40.88 2.83
C LEU A 142 9.84 -41.85 3.02
N ASN A 143 10.74 -41.57 3.98
CA ASN A 143 11.86 -42.47 4.25
C ASN A 143 11.43 -43.86 4.73
N ALA A 144 10.28 -44.00 5.39
CA ALA A 144 9.75 -45.30 5.81
C ALA A 144 9.15 -46.11 4.64
N ARG A 145 8.66 -45.44 3.59
CA ARG A 145 7.96 -46.07 2.46
C ARG A 145 8.81 -46.22 1.21
N VAL A 146 9.81 -45.36 1.03
CA VAL A 146 10.65 -45.34 -0.17
C VAL A 146 11.80 -46.34 0.02
N PRO A 147 11.95 -47.32 -0.89
CA PRO A 147 13.11 -48.21 -0.90
C PRO A 147 14.40 -47.40 -1.07
N LYS A 148 15.47 -47.83 -0.41
CA LYS A 148 16.74 -47.10 -0.38
C LYS A 148 17.29 -46.86 -1.78
N GLU A 149 17.11 -47.83 -2.67
CA GLU A 149 17.58 -47.79 -4.05
C GLU A 149 16.93 -46.65 -4.85
N VAL A 150 15.64 -46.39 -4.61
CA VAL A 150 14.90 -45.29 -5.25
C VAL A 150 15.33 -43.95 -4.68
N PHE A 151 15.61 -43.89 -3.38
CA PHE A 151 16.12 -42.68 -2.74
C PHE A 151 17.52 -42.32 -3.27
N ASP A 152 18.44 -43.29 -3.32
CA ASP A 152 19.82 -43.07 -3.77
C ASP A 152 19.87 -42.63 -5.24
N GLU A 153 19.01 -43.17 -6.12
CA GLU A 153 18.90 -42.72 -7.51
C GLU A 153 18.35 -41.29 -7.61
N CYS A 154 17.33 -40.94 -6.83
CA CYS A 154 16.82 -39.56 -6.77
C CYS A 154 17.91 -38.58 -6.32
N VAL A 155 18.73 -38.94 -5.34
CA VAL A 155 19.86 -38.12 -4.87
C VAL A 155 20.87 -37.93 -5.99
N ARG A 156 21.25 -39.02 -6.68
CA ARG A 156 22.20 -38.99 -7.80
C ARG A 156 21.74 -38.05 -8.93
N VAL A 157 20.47 -38.11 -9.31
CA VAL A 157 19.88 -37.22 -10.33
C VAL A 157 19.93 -35.75 -9.89
N VAL A 158 19.57 -35.46 -8.64
CA VAL A 158 19.61 -34.08 -8.11
C VAL A 158 21.03 -33.54 -8.04
N ASP A 159 22.00 -34.36 -7.63
CA ASP A 159 23.40 -33.97 -7.57
C ASP A 159 23.94 -33.66 -8.99
N GLU A 160 23.60 -34.47 -9.98
CA GLU A 160 23.93 -34.21 -11.40
C GLU A 160 23.30 -32.90 -11.91
N GLU A 161 22.02 -32.64 -11.59
CA GLU A 161 21.36 -31.38 -11.95
C GLU A 161 22.00 -30.16 -11.27
N LEU A 162 22.39 -30.27 -10.00
CA LEU A 162 23.04 -29.19 -9.25
C LEU A 162 24.46 -28.92 -9.75
N GLU A 163 25.19 -29.93 -10.20
CA GLU A 163 26.50 -29.77 -10.83
C GLU A 163 26.40 -29.03 -12.17
N MET A 164 25.34 -29.23 -12.95
CA MET A 164 25.11 -28.51 -14.21
C MET A 164 24.68 -27.05 -14.04
N VAL A 165 24.18 -26.68 -12.85
CA VAL A 165 23.74 -25.30 -12.54
C VAL A 165 24.87 -24.45 -11.95
N ARG A 166 25.99 -25.06 -11.54
CA ARG A 166 27.21 -24.38 -11.08
C ARG A 166 28.09 -23.89 -12.22
#